data_AF-A0A399XI39-F1
#
_entry.id   AF-A0A399XI39-F1
#
_cell.length_a   1.000
_cell.length_b   1.000
_cell.length_c   1.000
_cell.angle_alpha   90.00
_cell.angle_beta   90.00
_cell.angle_gamma   90.00
#
_symmetry.space_group_name_H-M   'P 1'
#
loop_
_entity.id
_entity.type
_entity.pdbx_description
1 polymer ?
#
loop_
_entity_poly.entity_id
_entity_poly.type
_entity_poly.pdbx_seq_one_letter_code
_entity_poly.pdbx_strand_id
1 'polypeptide(L)' 'MDLAGIAGRTEGFSGADLSGLARAAGLSVIRRDINASTITAADFEHALTEVKPSLNKGDLAKLEQFNSERSSL' A
#
# COMPACT_ATOMS: atom_id res chain seq x y z
N MET A 1 11.66 11.20 -0.24
CA MET A 1 10.61 10.20 -0.54
C MET A 1 9.28 10.91 -0.51
N ASP A 2 8.47 10.80 -1.56
CA ASP A 2 7.17 11.48 -1.67
C ASP A 2 6.05 10.55 -1.17
N LEU A 3 5.69 10.71 0.10
CA LEU A 3 4.62 9.92 0.72
C LEU A 3 3.23 10.29 0.20
N ALA A 4 3.02 11.55 -0.18
CA ALA A 4 1.74 11.99 -0.69
C ALA A 4 1.45 11.39 -2.08
N GLY A 5 2.47 11.37 -2.95
CA GLY A 5 2.39 10.71 -4.26
C GLY A 5 2.15 9.21 -4.17
N ILE A 6 2.78 8.53 -3.20
CA ILE A 6 2.53 7.10 -2.93
C ILE A 6 1.09 6.90 -2.44
N ALA A 7 0.63 7.69 -1.46
CA ALA A 7 -0.72 7.59 -0.92
C ALA A 7 -1.80 7.77 -2.00
N GLY A 8 -1.59 8.69 -2.95
CA GLY A 8 -2.49 8.91 -4.07
C GLY A 8 -2.59 7.73 -5.06
N ARG A 9 -1.68 6.75 -4.99
CA ARG A 9 -1.65 5.57 -5.87
C ARG A 9 -2.06 4.28 -5.18
N THR A 10 -2.29 4.32 -3.87
CA THR A 10 -2.64 3.15 -3.05
C THR A 10 -4.12 3.10 -2.72
N GLU A 11 -4.98 3.58 -3.63
CA GLU A 11 -6.42 3.39 -3.50
C GLU A 11 -6.77 1.89 -3.48
N GLY A 12 -7.63 1.48 -2.53
CA GLY A 12 -7.97 0.07 -2.32
C GLY A 12 -6.93 -0.76 -1.55
N PHE A 13 -5.80 -0.17 -1.15
CA PHE A 13 -4.86 -0.84 -0.25
C PHE A 13 -5.40 -0.82 1.17
N SER A 14 -5.39 -1.98 1.81
CA SER A 14 -5.56 -2.10 3.25
C SER A 14 -4.27 -1.74 3.98
N GLY A 15 -4.33 -1.61 5.32
CA GLY A 15 -3.12 -1.47 6.14
C GLY A 15 -2.14 -2.65 5.99
N ALA A 16 -2.65 -3.86 5.75
CA ALA A 16 -1.82 -5.02 5.48
C ALA A 16 -1.11 -4.91 4.12
N ASP A 17 -1.80 -4.40 3.10
CA ASP A 17 -1.21 -4.18 1.77
C ASP A 17 -0.11 -3.13 1.82
N LEU A 18 -0.32 -2.03 2.56
CA LEU A 18 0.68 -0.98 2.75
C LEU A 18 1.92 -1.50 3.49
N SER A 19 1.73 -2.36 4.50
CA SER A 19 2.83 -3.05 5.18
C SER A 19 3.60 -3.97 4.22
N GLY A 20 2.86 -4.72 3.39
CA GLY A 20 3.44 -5.55 2.33
C GLY A 20 4.24 -4.74 1.30
N LEU A 21 3.72 -3.59 0.89
CA LEU A 21 4.38 -2.66 -0.02
C LEU A 21 5.70 -2.15 0.54
N ALA A 22 5.71 -1.69 1.80
CA ALA A 22 6.93 -1.22 2.47
C ALA A 22 7.97 -2.34 2.60
N ARG A 23 7.52 -3.56 2.91
CA ARG A 23 8.40 -4.74 2.98
C ARG A 23 9.00 -5.10 1.62
N ALA A 24 8.22 -5.06 0.55
CA ALA A 24 8.70 -5.32 -0.81
C ALA A 24 9.75 -4.28 -1.24
N ALA A 25 9.51 -2.99 -0.97
CA ALA A 25 10.48 -1.93 -1.23
C ALA A 25 11.80 -2.17 -0.47
N GLY A 26 11.73 -2.51 0.83
CA GLY A 26 12.92 -2.84 1.62
C GLY A 26 13.66 -4.07 1.11
N LEU A 27 12.95 -5.11 0.67
CA LEU A 27 13.58 -6.31 0.12
C LEU A 27 14.26 -6.03 -1.23
N SER A 28 13.70 -5.13 -2.06
CA SER A 28 14.33 -4.69 -3.31
C SER A 28 15.71 -4.04 -3.05
N VAL A 29 15.80 -3.23 -2.00
CA VAL A 29 17.07 -2.62 -1.56
C VAL A 29 18.10 -3.68 -1.16
N ILE A 30 17.70 -4.62 -0.30
CA ILE A 30 18.60 -5.68 0.17
C ILE A 30 19.10 -6.56 -0.99
N ARG A 31 18.23 -6.81 -1.98
CA ARG A 31 18.58 -7.61 -3.17
C ARG A 31 19.56 -6.90 -4.10
N ARG A 32 19.51 -5.57 -4.23
CA ARG A 32 20.45 -4.82 -5.09
C ARG A 32 21.81 -4.61 -4.42
N ASP A 33 21.82 -4.34 -3.12
CA ASP A 33 23.04 -4.06 -2.34
C ASP A 33 22.79 -4.31 -0.85
N ILE A 34 23.48 -5.31 -0.30
CA ILE A 34 23.36 -5.72 1.10
C ILE A 34 23.86 -4.63 2.08
N ASN A 35 24.67 -3.69 1.62
CA ASN A 35 25.20 -2.59 2.42
C ASN A 35 24.32 -1.33 2.35
N ALA A 36 23.30 -1.33 1.50
CA ALA A 36 22.42 -0.17 1.35
C ALA A 36 21.59 0.04 2.64
N SER A 37 21.61 1.26 3.15
CA SER A 37 20.95 1.65 4.41
C SER A 37 19.67 2.47 4.21
N THR A 38 19.34 2.83 2.97
CA THR A 38 18.26 3.77 2.66
C THR A 38 17.36 3.23 1.55
N ILE A 39 16.05 3.30 1.78
CA ILE A 39 15.02 3.03 0.78
C ILE A 39 14.76 4.31 -0.02
N THR A 40 14.77 4.20 -1.34
CA THR A 40 14.55 5.31 -2.27
C THR A 40 13.14 5.30 -2.84
N ALA A 41 12.75 6.38 -3.53
CA ALA A 41 11.48 6.41 -4.24
C ALA A 41 11.40 5.32 -5.33
N ALA A 42 12.51 5.02 -6.01
CA ALA A 42 12.56 3.98 -7.04
C ALA A 42 12.24 2.58 -6.49
N ASP A 43 12.59 2.32 -5.22
CA ASP A 43 12.28 1.05 -4.56
C ASP A 43 10.77 0.89 -4.32
N PHE A 44 10.10 1.99 -3.96
CA PHE A 44 8.64 2.04 -3.86
C PHE A 44 7.97 1.94 -5.23
N GLU A 45 8.52 2.60 -6.27
CA GLU A 45 8.01 2.47 -7.63
C GLU A 45 8.04 1.02 -8.09
N HIS A 46 9.15 0.32 -7.84
CA HIS A 46 9.27 -1.09 -8.15
C HIS A 46 8.26 -1.93 -7.35
N ALA A 47 8.17 -1.70 -6.04
CA ALA A 47 7.25 -2.43 -5.18
C ALA A 47 5.77 -2.25 -5.58
N LEU A 48 5.37 -1.07 -6.08
CA LEU A 48 4.01 -0.81 -6.60
C LEU A 48 3.69 -1.62 -7.86
N THR A 49 4.69 -2.12 -8.58
CA THR A 49 4.46 -3.04 -9.71
C THR A 49 4.10 -4.45 -9.24
N GLU A 50 4.64 -4.88 -8.10
CA GLU A 50 4.49 -6.23 -7.55
C GLU A 50 3.29 -6.36 -6.60
N VAL A 51 3.06 -5.34 -5.75
CA VAL A 51 1.99 -5.37 -4.75
C VAL A 51 0.71 -4.78 -5.33
N LYS A 52 -0.40 -5.49 -5.15
CA LYS A 52 -1.73 -5.10 -5.62
C LYS A 52 -2.67 -4.87 -4.44
N PRO A 53 -3.67 -3.98 -4.57
CA PRO A 53 -4.68 -3.79 -3.53
C PRO A 53 -5.45 -5.08 -3.29
N SER A 54 -5.72 -5.38 -2.02
CA SER A 54 -6.59 -6.51 -1.66
C SER A 54 -8.08 -6.15 -1.72
N LEU A 55 -8.44 -4.88 -1.57
CA LEU A 55 -9.83 -4.42 -1.57
C LEU A 55 -10.25 -3.97 -2.97
N ASN A 56 -11.44 -4.39 -3.38
CA ASN A 56 -12.10 -3.87 -4.58
C ASN A 56 -13.26 -2.92 -4.20
N LYS A 57 -13.86 -2.28 -5.23
CA LYS A 57 -14.97 -1.34 -5.04
C LYS A 57 -16.18 -1.94 -4.33
N GLY A 58 -16.46 -3.23 -4.54
CA GLY A 58 -17.55 -3.94 -3.88
C GLY A 58 -17.30 -4.14 -2.39
N ASP A 59 -16.05 -4.39 -1.98
CA ASP A 59 -15.69 -4.51 -0.56
C ASP A 59 -15.84 -3.17 0.16
N LEU A 60 -15.41 -2.08 -0.48
CA LEU A 60 -15.56 -0.72 0.04
C LEU A 60 -17.04 -0.32 0.17
N ALA A 61 -17.87 -0.60 -0.84
CA ALA A 61 -19.30 -0.28 -0.80
C ALA A 61 -20.02 -1.02 0.34
N LYS A 62 -19.67 -2.28 0.61
CA LYS A 62 -20.22 -3.03 1.74
C LYS A 62 -19.82 -2.40 3.08
N LEU A 63 -18.57 -1.95 3.21
CA LEU A 63 -18.09 -1.29 4.42
C LEU A 63 -18.82 0.05 4.66
N GLU A 64 -19.04 0.83 3.61
CA GLU A 64 -19.80 2.09 3.68
C GLU A 64 -21.26 1.87 4.09
N GLN A 65 -21.92 0.85 3.51
CA GLN A 65 -23.27 0.46 3.89
C GLN A 65 -23.32 0.07 5.36
N PHE A 66 -22.42 -0.81 5.80
CA PHE A 66 -22.34 -1.25 7.19
C PHE A 66 -22.13 -0.07 8.15
N ASN A 67 -21.24 0.86 7.83
CA ASN A 67 -21.00 2.05 8.66
C ASN A 67 -22.22 2.98 8.72
N SER A 68 -22.97 3.10 7.62
CA SER A 68 -24.19 3.91 7.55
C SER A 68 -25.32 3.33 8.40
N GLU A 69 -25.53 2.02 8.33
CA GLU A 69 -26.50 1.28 9.16
C GLU A 69 -26.15 1.40 10.65
N ARG A 70 -24.86 1.35 10.99
CA ARG A 70 -24.39 1.50 12.38
C ARG A 70 -24.49 2.92 12.93
N SER A 71 -24.38 3.94 12.08
CA SER A 71 -24.44 5.35 12.48
C SER A 71 -25.87 5.88 12.61
N SER A 72 -26.85 5.15 12.09
CA SER A 72 -28.28 5.47 12.18
C SER A 72 -29.00 4.78 13.34
N LEU A 73 -28.28 3.94 14.10
CA LEU A 73 -28.70 3.32 15.37
C LEU A 73 -28.24 4.15 16.57
#